data_AF-A0A318STC3-F1
#
_entry.id   AF-A0A318STC3-F1
#
_cell.length_a   1.000
_cell.length_b   1.000
_cell.length_c   1.000
_cell.angle_alpha   90.00
_cell.angle_beta   90.00
_cell.angle_gamma   90.00
#
_symmetry.space_group_name_H-M   'P 1'
#
loop_
_entity.id
_entity.type
_entity.pdbx_description
1 polymer ?
#
loop_
_entity_poly.entity_id
_entity_poly.type
_entity_poly.pdbx_seq_one_letter_code
_entity_poly.pdbx_strand_id
1 'polypeptide(L)'
;MSMEQVIEDIANEYHLGLSRMQVLADGRRYWPDLFVAAPDGYRPLTARLTAPAAGQGPAPLVVYIHGGGWRIGHPGMTNRILREMDIVGHLNAAGFAVAEITYRMSSEACFPAQIHDCKAAVRYLRRHAGALDLDPDRFAAMGESAGGHLALLLGLELPEALEGDLGVTGCRARFRRWSTGTVSPISPASPTGRTRACRGIRRTRPAPRRH
;
A
#
# COMPACT_ATOMS: atom_id res chain seq x y z
N MET A 1 -21.89 -16.50 26.04
CA MET A 1 -22.05 -15.58 24.90
C MET A 1 -22.78 -16.36 23.82
N SER A 2 -23.89 -15.86 23.27
CA SER A 2 -24.60 -16.58 22.21
C SER A 2 -23.78 -16.56 20.91
N MET A 3 -23.96 -17.54 20.03
CA MET A 3 -23.28 -17.57 18.73
C MET A 3 -23.59 -16.32 17.90
N GLU A 4 -24.81 -15.80 18.00
CA GLU A 4 -25.23 -14.55 17.36
C GLU A 4 -24.47 -13.34 17.92
N GLN A 5 -24.27 -13.25 19.24
CA GLN A 5 -23.46 -12.19 19.85
C GLN A 5 -21.99 -12.30 19.48
N VAL A 6 -21.44 -13.52 19.35
CA VAL A 6 -20.07 -13.72 18.85
C VAL A 6 -19.96 -13.26 17.40
N ILE A 7 -20.93 -13.59 16.55
CA ILE A 7 -20.96 -13.15 15.14
C ILE A 7 -21.12 -11.64 15.05
N GLU A 8 -21.96 -11.03 15.89
CA GLU A 8 -22.19 -9.59 15.93
C GLU A 8 -20.99 -8.82 16.51
N ASP A 9 -20.32 -9.35 17.54
CA ASP A 9 -19.07 -8.82 18.09
C ASP A 9 -17.93 -8.95 17.10
N ILE A 10 -17.83 -10.07 16.38
CA ILE A 10 -16.89 -10.26 15.28
C ILE A 10 -17.22 -9.28 14.15
N ALA A 11 -18.47 -9.19 13.70
CA ALA A 11 -18.87 -8.24 12.65
C ALA A 11 -18.60 -6.78 13.05
N ASN A 12 -18.82 -6.45 14.33
CA ASN A 12 -18.48 -5.17 14.91
C ASN A 12 -16.96 -4.96 14.95
N GLU A 13 -16.14 -5.95 15.33
CA GLU A 13 -14.68 -5.89 15.25
C GLU A 13 -14.19 -5.66 13.80
N TYR A 14 -14.85 -6.28 12.82
CA TYR A 14 -14.58 -6.06 11.40
C TYR A 14 -14.99 -4.65 10.92
N HIS A 15 -16.03 -4.04 11.51
CA HIS A 15 -16.42 -2.65 11.25
C HIS A 15 -15.60 -1.63 12.06
N LEU A 16 -15.07 -2.02 13.23
CA LEU A 16 -14.18 -1.18 14.04
C LEU A 16 -12.88 -0.87 13.29
N GLY A 17 -12.37 -1.80 12.48
CA GLY A 17 -11.22 -1.53 11.63
C GLY A 17 -11.42 -0.28 10.77
N LEU A 18 -12.59 -0.14 10.13
CA LEU A 18 -12.91 0.98 9.25
C LEU A 18 -13.08 2.31 10.00
N SER A 19 -13.61 2.27 11.23
CA SER A 19 -13.85 3.47 12.04
C SER A 19 -12.60 3.95 12.79
N ARG A 20 -11.54 3.13 12.89
CA ARG A 20 -10.26 3.46 13.54
C ARG A 20 -9.29 4.26 12.66
N MET A 21 -9.82 5.04 11.72
CA MET A 21 -9.04 5.95 10.89
C MET A 21 -8.36 7.01 11.77
N GLN A 22 -7.08 7.24 11.52
CA GLN A 22 -6.26 8.26 12.14
C GLN A 22 -5.79 9.24 11.06
N VAL A 23 -5.69 10.52 11.41
CA VAL A 23 -5.05 11.52 10.56
C VAL A 23 -3.63 11.73 11.08
N LEU A 24 -2.64 11.45 10.22
CA LEU A 24 -1.23 11.67 10.52
C LEU A 24 -0.91 13.17 10.52
N ALA A 25 0.23 13.55 11.11
CA ALA A 25 0.64 14.96 11.23
C ALA A 25 0.75 15.70 9.89
N ASP A 26 0.97 14.97 8.79
CA ASP A 26 1.05 15.49 7.42
C ASP A 26 -0.30 15.42 6.68
N GLY A 27 -1.39 15.11 7.37
CA GLY A 27 -2.75 15.06 6.82
C GLY A 27 -3.10 13.75 6.13
N ARG A 28 -2.18 12.79 5.99
CA ARG A 28 -2.49 11.45 5.45
C ARG A 28 -3.47 10.71 6.36
N ARG A 29 -4.30 9.88 5.76
CA ARG A 29 -5.24 9.00 6.47
C ARG A 29 -4.59 7.65 6.71
N TYR A 30 -4.80 7.09 7.89
CA TYR A 30 -4.13 5.89 8.33
C TYR A 30 -5.07 4.97 9.08
N TRP A 31 -5.19 3.73 8.62
CA TRP A 31 -5.89 2.66 9.31
C TRP A 31 -4.84 1.64 9.79
N PRO A 32 -4.64 1.49 11.10
CA PRO A 32 -3.61 0.62 11.62
C PRO A 32 -3.93 -0.86 11.41
N ASP A 33 -5.21 -1.23 11.52
CA ASP A 33 -5.69 -2.62 11.59
C ASP A 33 -7.08 -2.75 10.94
N LEU A 34 -7.12 -3.06 9.64
CA LEU A 34 -8.32 -3.51 8.93
C LEU A 34 -8.41 -5.02 9.03
N PHE A 35 -9.52 -5.56 9.54
CA PHE A 35 -9.75 -7.01 9.60
C PHE A 35 -10.25 -7.53 8.25
N VAL A 36 -9.44 -8.37 7.59
CA VAL A 36 -9.69 -8.85 6.23
C VAL A 36 -10.51 -10.14 6.24
N ALA A 37 -10.07 -11.13 7.01
CA ALA A 37 -10.70 -12.45 7.12
C ALA A 37 -10.14 -13.20 8.34
N ALA A 38 -10.85 -14.22 8.82
CA ALA A 38 -10.40 -15.10 9.89
C ALA A 38 -10.47 -16.56 9.40
N PRO A 39 -9.38 -17.10 8.84
CA PRO A 39 -9.34 -18.52 8.48
C PRO A 39 -9.40 -19.40 9.73
N ASP A 40 -10.20 -20.46 9.70
CA ASP A 40 -10.40 -21.35 10.85
C ASP A 40 -9.08 -21.94 11.38
N GLY A 41 -8.85 -21.79 12.68
CA GLY A 41 -7.62 -22.28 13.35
C GLY A 41 -6.39 -21.40 13.13
N TYR A 42 -6.53 -20.23 12.51
CA TYR A 42 -5.45 -19.28 12.27
C TYR A 42 -5.73 -17.93 12.93
N ARG A 43 -4.68 -17.12 13.07
CA ARG A 43 -4.85 -15.70 13.42
C ARG A 43 -5.66 -14.99 12.33
N PRO A 44 -6.39 -13.91 12.67
CA PRO A 44 -7.00 -13.05 11.67
C PRO A 44 -5.99 -12.50 10.66
N LEU A 45 -6.41 -12.43 9.41
CA LEU A 45 -5.74 -11.67 8.37
C LEU A 45 -6.10 -10.20 8.52
N THR A 46 -5.11 -9.32 8.44
CA THR A 46 -5.26 -7.89 8.63
C THR A 46 -4.55 -7.12 7.54
N ALA A 47 -4.93 -5.86 7.37
CA ALA A 47 -4.25 -4.91 6.51
C ALA A 47 -4.05 -3.58 7.23
N ARG A 48 -2.90 -2.97 7.02
CA ARG A 48 -2.62 -1.58 7.39
C ARG A 48 -2.75 -0.73 6.14
N LEU A 49 -3.53 0.35 6.19
CA LEU A 49 -3.74 1.22 5.04
C LEU A 49 -3.24 2.63 5.36
N THR A 50 -2.36 3.15 4.52
CA THR A 50 -2.09 4.59 4.47
C THR A 50 -2.65 5.13 3.16
N ALA A 51 -3.40 6.23 3.23
CA ALA A 51 -3.96 6.89 2.07
C ALA A 51 -3.61 8.38 2.07
N PRO A 52 -3.63 9.04 0.89
CA PRO A 52 -3.53 10.49 0.80
C PRO A 52 -4.58 11.22 1.64
N ALA A 53 -4.35 12.51 1.85
CA ALA A 53 -5.28 13.38 2.55
C ALA A 53 -6.66 13.38 1.88
N ALA A 54 -7.70 13.61 2.67
CA ALA A 54 -9.08 13.65 2.18
C ALA A 54 -9.29 14.77 1.14
N GLY A 55 -10.30 14.60 0.27
CA GLY A 55 -10.72 15.63 -0.69
C GLY A 55 -9.94 15.64 -2.01
N GLN A 56 -9.04 14.68 -2.23
CA GLN A 56 -8.32 14.49 -3.51
C GLN A 56 -9.04 13.51 -4.46
N GLY A 57 -10.19 12.98 -4.04
CA GLY A 57 -10.94 11.93 -4.72
C GLY A 57 -10.43 10.52 -4.39
N PRO A 58 -11.11 9.47 -4.90
CA PRO A 58 -10.76 8.09 -4.61
C PRO A 58 -9.33 7.76 -5.08
N ALA A 59 -8.49 7.30 -4.17
CA ALA A 59 -7.08 7.05 -4.46
C ALA A 59 -6.89 5.70 -5.18
N PRO A 60 -6.04 5.61 -6.22
CA PRO A 60 -5.54 4.31 -6.68
C PRO A 60 -4.79 3.61 -5.53
N LEU A 61 -4.86 2.28 -5.49
CA LEU A 61 -4.31 1.49 -4.39
C LEU A 61 -3.13 0.63 -4.84
N VAL A 62 -2.05 0.63 -4.06
CA VAL A 62 -1.00 -0.38 -4.10
C VAL A 62 -1.18 -1.35 -2.93
N VAL A 63 -1.45 -2.61 -3.22
CA VAL A 63 -1.42 -3.71 -2.24
C VAL A 63 0.02 -4.17 -2.10
N TYR A 64 0.63 -3.84 -0.97
CA TYR A 64 2.01 -4.18 -0.66
C TYR A 64 2.09 -5.50 0.13
N ILE A 65 2.91 -6.43 -0.37
CA ILE A 65 3.11 -7.76 0.19
C ILE A 65 4.56 -7.89 0.63
N HIS A 66 4.76 -8.12 1.93
CA HIS A 66 6.10 -8.25 2.51
C HIS A 66 6.82 -9.52 2.02
N GLY A 67 8.16 -9.48 2.06
CA GLY A 67 9.00 -10.67 1.83
C GLY A 67 9.13 -11.56 3.05
N GLY A 68 10.27 -12.24 3.19
CA GLY A 68 10.53 -13.14 4.34
C GLY A 68 10.40 -14.63 4.02
N GLY A 69 10.56 -15.01 2.75
CA GLY A 69 10.64 -16.42 2.32
C GLY A 69 9.42 -17.24 2.68
N TRP A 70 8.23 -16.61 2.74
CA TRP A 70 6.98 -17.19 3.23
C TRP A 70 7.02 -17.71 4.68
N ARG A 71 8.09 -17.45 5.44
CA ARG A 71 8.29 -18.04 6.78
C ARG A 71 8.14 -17.04 7.91
N ILE A 72 8.41 -15.77 7.61
CA ILE A 72 8.35 -14.66 8.55
C ILE A 72 7.71 -13.44 7.88
N GLY A 73 7.14 -12.56 8.68
CA GLY A 73 6.66 -11.26 8.22
C GLY A 73 5.41 -10.76 8.94
N HIS A 74 5.17 -9.46 8.86
CA HIS A 74 3.97 -8.77 9.35
C HIS A 74 3.81 -7.44 8.60
N PRO A 75 2.65 -6.74 8.68
CA PRO A 75 2.47 -5.43 8.08
C PRO A 75 3.43 -4.43 8.74
N GLY A 76 4.05 -3.58 7.94
CA GLY A 76 5.19 -2.76 8.35
C GLY A 76 6.53 -3.48 8.21
N MET A 77 6.60 -4.81 8.01
CA MET A 77 7.86 -5.51 7.77
C MET A 77 8.33 -5.33 6.32
N THR A 78 8.86 -4.14 6.02
CA THR A 78 9.76 -3.91 4.89
C THR A 78 11.19 -4.24 5.33
N ASN A 79 11.98 -4.86 4.44
CA ASN A 79 13.44 -4.97 4.65
C ASN A 79 14.01 -3.57 4.93
N ARG A 80 15.03 -3.48 5.78
CA ARG A 80 15.71 -2.24 6.17
C ARG A 80 15.91 -1.27 5.00
N ILE A 81 16.40 -1.77 3.86
CA ILE A 81 16.62 -0.95 2.66
C ILE A 81 15.33 -0.30 2.16
N LEU A 82 14.24 -1.06 2.08
CA LEU A 82 12.94 -0.55 1.59
C LEU A 82 12.28 0.41 2.58
N ARG A 83 12.54 0.23 3.89
CA ARG A 83 12.13 1.20 4.92
C ARG A 83 12.90 2.51 4.79
N GLU A 84 14.22 2.43 4.61
CA GLU A 84 15.09 3.61 4.43
C GLU A 84 14.72 4.38 3.16
N MET A 85 14.23 3.69 2.12
CA MET A 85 13.74 4.29 0.89
C MET A 85 12.35 4.93 1.01
N ASP A 86 11.64 4.80 2.15
CA ASP A 86 10.28 5.32 2.37
C ASP A 86 9.32 5.13 1.16
N ILE A 87 9.27 3.90 0.63
CA ILE A 87 8.46 3.60 -0.56
C ILE A 87 6.98 3.93 -0.32
N VAL A 88 6.49 3.70 0.90
CA VAL A 88 5.11 4.04 1.28
C VAL A 88 4.90 5.56 1.24
N GLY A 89 5.82 6.36 1.78
CA GLY A 89 5.76 7.81 1.71
C GLY A 89 5.79 8.32 0.27
N HIS A 90 6.69 7.78 -0.57
CA HIS A 90 6.77 8.17 -1.99
C HIS A 90 5.48 7.85 -2.77
N LEU A 91 4.89 6.67 -2.56
CA LEU A 91 3.63 6.29 -3.20
C LEU A 91 2.47 7.20 -2.75
N ASN A 92 2.36 7.47 -1.43
CA ASN A 92 1.36 8.40 -0.91
C ASN A 92 1.54 9.83 -1.45
N ALA A 93 2.78 10.32 -1.54
CA ALA A 93 3.07 11.63 -2.12
C ALA A 93 2.72 11.70 -3.62
N ALA A 94 2.76 10.57 -4.32
CA ALA A 94 2.31 10.43 -5.70
C ALA A 94 0.78 10.22 -5.83
N GLY A 95 0.03 10.24 -4.73
CA GLY A 95 -1.43 10.09 -4.70
C GLY A 95 -1.94 8.65 -4.64
N PHE A 96 -1.06 7.67 -4.37
CA PHE A 96 -1.47 6.28 -4.18
C PHE A 96 -1.73 5.97 -2.72
N ALA A 97 -2.84 5.33 -2.42
CA ALA A 97 -2.98 4.62 -1.16
C ALA A 97 -2.13 3.35 -1.17
N VAL A 98 -1.66 2.92 0.00
CA VAL A 98 -0.86 1.71 0.18
C VAL A 98 -1.46 0.85 1.28
N ALA A 99 -1.90 -0.35 0.92
CA ALA A 99 -2.38 -1.36 1.85
C ALA A 99 -1.31 -2.45 2.06
N GLU A 100 -0.72 -2.51 3.24
CA GLU A 100 0.20 -3.57 3.65
C GLU A 100 -0.61 -4.72 4.25
N ILE A 101 -0.60 -5.88 3.60
CA ILE A 101 -1.47 -7.01 3.97
C ILE A 101 -0.70 -8.13 4.68
N THR A 102 -1.41 -8.92 5.50
CA THR A 102 -0.89 -10.19 6.02
C THR A 102 -1.27 -11.38 5.15
N TYR A 103 -0.48 -12.44 5.26
CA TYR A 103 -0.79 -13.77 4.75
C TYR A 103 -0.25 -14.83 5.73
N ARG A 104 -0.81 -16.05 5.70
CA ARG A 104 -0.36 -17.18 6.52
C ARG A 104 1.02 -17.66 6.07
N MET A 105 1.91 -17.88 7.04
CA MET A 105 3.25 -18.37 6.77
C MET A 105 3.22 -19.84 6.34
N SER A 106 4.22 -20.27 5.60
CA SER A 106 4.43 -21.65 5.11
C SER A 106 4.54 -22.68 6.24
N SER A 107 4.96 -22.26 7.44
CA SER A 107 4.93 -23.11 8.64
C SER A 107 3.53 -23.29 9.24
N GLU A 108 2.56 -22.48 8.81
CA GLU A 108 1.18 -22.49 9.29
C GLU A 108 0.26 -23.17 8.28
N ALA A 109 0.44 -22.86 7.00
CA ALA A 109 -0.37 -23.43 5.92
C ALA A 109 0.44 -23.62 4.65
N CYS A 110 0.23 -24.75 3.98
CA CYS A 110 0.82 -25.00 2.67
C CYS A 110 0.19 -24.10 1.60
N PHE A 111 0.93 -23.85 0.52
CA PHE A 111 0.36 -23.26 -0.69
C PHE A 111 -0.85 -24.12 -1.16
N PRO A 112 -2.00 -23.53 -1.57
CA PRO A 112 -2.21 -22.14 -2.00
C PRO A 112 -2.71 -21.16 -0.92
N ALA A 113 -2.58 -21.46 0.37
CA ALA A 113 -3.08 -20.60 1.44
C ALA A 113 -2.64 -19.13 1.31
N GLN A 114 -1.36 -18.90 1.00
CA GLN A 114 -0.79 -17.55 0.88
C GLN A 114 -1.48 -16.72 -0.21
N ILE A 115 -1.74 -17.31 -1.38
CA ILE A 115 -2.38 -16.58 -2.47
C ILE A 115 -3.88 -16.39 -2.20
N HIS A 116 -4.54 -17.34 -1.51
CA HIS A 116 -5.92 -17.15 -1.07
C HIS A 116 -6.05 -15.98 -0.08
N ASP A 117 -5.10 -15.85 0.84
CA ASP A 117 -5.06 -14.76 1.83
C ASP A 117 -4.87 -13.40 1.12
N CYS A 118 -3.94 -13.33 0.15
CA CYS A 118 -3.75 -12.12 -0.65
C CYS A 118 -5.01 -11.76 -1.46
N LYS A 119 -5.68 -12.73 -2.05
CA LYS A 119 -6.94 -12.51 -2.78
C LYS A 119 -8.07 -12.07 -1.86
N ALA A 120 -8.17 -12.63 -0.65
CA ALA A 120 -9.13 -12.19 0.35
C ALA A 120 -8.92 -10.71 0.71
N ALA A 121 -7.67 -10.27 0.87
CA ALA A 121 -7.35 -8.87 1.10
C ALA A 121 -7.77 -7.96 -0.06
N VAL A 122 -7.50 -8.36 -1.31
CA VAL A 122 -7.93 -7.59 -2.50
C VAL A 122 -9.46 -7.48 -2.54
N ARG A 123 -10.19 -8.58 -2.31
CA ARG A 123 -11.67 -8.57 -2.30
C ARG A 123 -12.22 -7.69 -1.19
N TYR A 124 -11.66 -7.78 0.01
CA TYR A 124 -12.03 -6.92 1.14
C TYR A 124 -11.83 -5.45 0.80
N LEU A 125 -10.63 -5.06 0.37
CA LEU A 125 -10.31 -3.67 0.06
C LEU A 125 -11.18 -3.12 -1.07
N ARG A 126 -11.48 -3.93 -2.08
CA ARG A 126 -12.39 -3.56 -3.17
C ARG A 126 -13.83 -3.41 -2.70
N ARG A 127 -14.33 -4.32 -1.85
CA ARG A 127 -15.68 -4.26 -1.26
C ARG A 127 -15.88 -3.00 -0.42
N HIS A 128 -14.83 -2.57 0.28
CA HIS A 128 -14.87 -1.40 1.16
C HIS A 128 -14.27 -0.14 0.53
N ALA A 129 -14.00 -0.13 -0.77
CA ALA A 129 -13.31 0.97 -1.46
C ALA A 129 -14.02 2.32 -1.25
N GLY A 130 -15.35 2.36 -1.27
CA GLY A 130 -16.11 3.60 -1.01
C GLY A 130 -15.93 4.14 0.41
N ALA A 131 -15.84 3.26 1.42
CA ALA A 131 -15.62 3.67 2.82
C ALA A 131 -14.16 4.09 3.07
N LEU A 132 -13.23 3.53 2.30
CA LEU A 132 -11.80 3.80 2.38
C LEU A 132 -11.34 4.94 1.45
N ASP A 133 -12.25 5.50 0.66
CA ASP A 133 -11.97 6.50 -0.40
C ASP A 133 -10.88 6.02 -1.37
N LEU A 134 -11.07 4.80 -1.89
CA LEU A 134 -10.21 4.12 -2.85
C LEU A 134 -10.93 3.96 -4.20
N ASP A 135 -10.17 3.99 -5.28
CA ASP A 135 -10.66 3.65 -6.62
C ASP A 135 -10.61 2.12 -6.82
N PRO A 136 -11.77 1.42 -6.82
CA PRO A 136 -11.81 -0.04 -6.88
C PRO A 136 -11.32 -0.63 -8.22
N ASP A 137 -11.22 0.19 -9.27
CA ASP A 137 -10.75 -0.20 -10.59
C ASP A 137 -9.25 0.04 -10.80
N ARG A 138 -8.59 0.79 -9.90
CA ARG A 138 -7.15 1.12 -9.98
C ARG A 138 -6.36 0.56 -8.82
N PHE A 139 -6.42 -0.77 -8.68
CA PHE A 139 -5.55 -1.49 -7.76
C PHE A 139 -4.29 -1.97 -8.50
N ALA A 140 -3.17 -2.05 -7.79
CA ALA A 140 -1.92 -2.66 -8.23
C ALA A 140 -1.35 -3.52 -7.10
N ALA A 141 -0.54 -4.53 -7.41
CA ALA A 141 0.18 -5.34 -6.43
C ALA A 141 1.67 -5.04 -6.48
N MET A 142 2.31 -4.98 -5.32
CA MET A 142 3.75 -4.79 -5.17
C MET A 142 4.27 -5.68 -4.04
N GLY A 143 5.50 -6.14 -4.13
CA GLY A 143 6.14 -6.85 -3.02
C GLY A 143 7.61 -7.13 -3.27
N GLU A 144 8.29 -7.65 -2.25
CA GLU A 144 9.71 -8.01 -2.29
C GLU A 144 9.88 -9.52 -2.05
N SER A 145 10.79 -10.17 -2.80
CA SER A 145 11.12 -11.60 -2.64
C SER A 145 9.86 -12.50 -2.66
N ALA A 146 9.55 -13.19 -1.57
CA ALA A 146 8.33 -13.97 -1.40
C ALA A 146 7.04 -13.18 -1.66
N GLY A 147 7.00 -11.90 -1.26
CA GLY A 147 5.90 -11.00 -1.53
C GLY A 147 5.87 -10.53 -2.98
N GLY A 148 7.03 -10.39 -3.63
CA GLY A 148 7.12 -10.12 -5.06
C GLY A 148 6.57 -11.29 -5.89
N HIS A 149 6.87 -12.52 -5.48
CA HIS A 149 6.26 -13.72 -6.06
C HIS A 149 4.73 -13.71 -5.92
N LEU A 150 4.19 -13.42 -4.73
CA LEU A 150 2.73 -13.33 -4.52
C LEU A 150 2.09 -12.18 -5.31
N ALA A 151 2.77 -11.03 -5.42
CA ALA A 151 2.31 -9.89 -6.22
C ALA A 151 2.23 -10.24 -7.71
N LEU A 152 3.21 -10.98 -8.23
CA LEU A 152 3.17 -11.51 -9.59
C LEU A 152 2.00 -12.48 -9.77
N LEU A 153 1.81 -13.44 -8.86
CA LEU A 153 0.68 -14.38 -8.91
C LEU A 153 -0.67 -13.67 -8.92
N LEU A 154 -0.82 -12.59 -8.15
CA LEU A 154 -2.03 -11.75 -8.16
C LEU A 154 -2.28 -11.08 -9.52
N GLY A 155 -1.22 -10.68 -10.22
CA GLY A 155 -1.31 -10.05 -11.54
C GLY A 155 -1.56 -11.04 -12.69
N LEU A 156 -1.39 -12.34 -12.47
CA LEU A 156 -1.62 -13.38 -13.47
C LEU A 156 -3.06 -13.86 -13.50
N GLU A 157 -3.48 -14.39 -14.65
CA GLU A 157 -4.72 -15.16 -14.73
C GLU A 157 -4.48 -16.58 -14.20
N LEU A 158 -4.85 -16.79 -12.94
CA LEU A 158 -4.73 -18.08 -12.27
C LEU A 158 -5.98 -18.95 -12.49
N PRO A 159 -5.86 -20.29 -12.44
CA PRO A 159 -6.99 -21.21 -12.43
C PRO A 159 -8.02 -20.87 -11.34
N GLU A 160 -9.29 -21.19 -11.60
CA GLU A 160 -10.40 -20.95 -10.66
C GLU A 160 -10.19 -21.63 -9.29
N ALA A 161 -9.53 -22.79 -9.28
CA ALA A 161 -9.14 -23.50 -8.06
C ALA A 161 -8.22 -22.67 -7.12
N LEU A 162 -7.57 -21.62 -7.62
CA LEU A 162 -6.73 -20.71 -6.85
C LEU A 162 -7.43 -19.40 -6.48
N GLU A 163 -8.75 -19.28 -6.69
CA GLU A 163 -9.50 -18.07 -6.31
C GLU A 163 -9.67 -17.95 -4.79
N GLY A 164 -9.85 -19.09 -4.12
CA GLY A 164 -10.14 -19.16 -2.70
C GLY A 164 -11.50 -18.55 -2.33
N ASP A 165 -11.98 -18.92 -1.16
CA ASP A 165 -13.29 -18.58 -0.61
C ASP A 165 -13.22 -17.85 0.75
N LEU A 166 -12.02 -17.44 1.15
CA LEU A 166 -11.80 -16.71 2.40
C LEU A 166 -12.33 -15.28 2.34
N GLY A 167 -13.00 -14.86 3.42
CA GLY A 167 -13.49 -13.50 3.62
C GLY A 167 -14.63 -13.14 2.67
N VAL A 168 -14.54 -11.97 2.04
CA VAL A 168 -15.52 -11.53 1.03
C VAL A 168 -15.46 -12.45 -0.18
N THR A 169 -16.55 -13.12 -0.54
CA THR A 169 -16.67 -14.02 -1.70
C THR A 169 -17.60 -13.45 -2.79
N GLY A 170 -17.71 -14.13 -3.94
CA GLY A 170 -18.61 -13.75 -5.05
C GLY A 170 -18.06 -12.68 -6.01
N CYS A 171 -16.94 -12.04 -5.67
CA CYS A 171 -16.22 -11.09 -6.52
C CYS A 171 -14.81 -11.61 -6.79
N ARG A 172 -14.32 -11.53 -8.04
CA ARG A 172 -12.97 -11.99 -8.36
C ARG A 172 -11.91 -10.99 -7.91
N ALA A 173 -10.79 -11.48 -7.38
CA ALA A 173 -9.63 -10.69 -6.97
C ALA A 173 -8.73 -10.26 -8.15
N ARG A 174 -9.30 -10.07 -9.35
CA ARG A 174 -8.52 -9.73 -10.55
C ARG A 174 -8.06 -8.27 -10.54
N PHE A 175 -6.84 -8.04 -11.02
CA PHE A 175 -6.36 -6.72 -11.38
C PHE A 175 -6.75 -6.43 -12.83
N ARG A 176 -7.32 -5.25 -13.09
CA ARG A 176 -7.57 -4.80 -14.47
C ARG A 176 -6.27 -4.20 -15.01
N ARG A 177 -6.02 -4.40 -16.31
CA ARG A 177 -4.95 -3.68 -17.00
C ARG A 177 -5.29 -2.19 -16.96
N TRP A 178 -4.43 -1.39 -16.34
CA TRP A 178 -4.55 0.05 -16.42
C TRP A 178 -4.19 0.50 -17.83
N SER A 179 -5.16 1.01 -18.59
CA SER A 179 -4.84 1.79 -19.78
C SER A 179 -4.31 3.14 -19.31
N THR A 180 -3.02 3.41 -19.52
CA THR A 180 -2.44 4.72 -19.27
C THR A 180 -3.14 5.74 -20.18
N GLY A 181 -4.18 6.41 -19.68
CA GLY A 181 -4.45 7.78 -20.11
C GLY A 181 -3.21 8.61 -19.77
N THR A 182 -2.88 9.58 -20.62
CA THR A 182 -1.66 10.39 -20.53
C THR A 182 -1.43 10.88 -19.11
N VAL A 183 -0.47 10.27 -18.40
CA VAL A 183 -0.03 10.77 -17.10
C VAL A 183 0.80 12.01 -17.41
N SER A 184 0.29 13.20 -17.09
CA SER A 184 1.10 14.41 -17.12
C SER A 184 2.29 14.19 -16.17
N PRO A 185 3.54 14.37 -16.64
CA PRO A 185 4.69 14.22 -15.75
C PRO A 185 4.58 15.23 -14.61
N ILE A 186 4.84 14.76 -13.38
CA ILE A 186 4.99 15.63 -12.23
C ILE A 186 6.15 16.58 -12.54
N SER A 187 5.84 17.86 -12.70
CA SER A 187 6.85 18.89 -12.91
C SER A 187 7.68 19.00 -11.62
N PRO A 188 9.01 18.85 -11.66
CA PRO A 188 9.82 19.13 -10.49
C PRO A 188 9.60 20.60 -10.12
N ALA A 189 9.31 20.86 -8.85
CA ALA A 189 9.13 22.22 -8.35
C ALA A 189 10.36 23.06 -8.71
N SER A 190 10.16 24.12 -9.49
CA SER A 190 11.19 25.09 -9.85
C SER A 190 11.78 25.71 -8.58
N PRO A 191 13.10 25.67 -8.35
CA PRO A 191 13.72 26.38 -7.24
C PRO A 191 13.84 27.85 -7.62
N THR A 192 12.75 28.63 -7.54
CA THR A 192 12.83 30.10 -7.59
C THR A 192 12.86 30.66 -6.17
N GLY A 193 13.88 30.28 -5.41
CA GLY A 193 14.34 30.98 -4.22
C GLY A 193 15.54 31.83 -4.60
N ARG A 194 15.34 33.15 -4.71
CA ARG A 194 16.35 34.15 -5.11
C ARG A 194 17.64 34.02 -4.29
N THR A 195 18.72 33.54 -4.92
CA THR A 195 20.08 33.79 -4.43
C THR A 195 20.49 35.22 -4.79
N ARG A 196 20.54 36.10 -3.79
CA ARG A 196 21.24 37.39 -3.91
C ARG A 196 22.73 37.10 -4.10
N ALA A 197 23.23 37.28 -5.31
CA ALA A 197 24.67 37.28 -5.58
C ALA A 197 25.32 38.51 -4.90
N CYS A 198 26.22 38.25 -3.95
CA CYS A 198 27.16 39.25 -3.45
C CYS A 198 28.09 39.69 -4.60
N ARG A 199 28.07 40.99 -4.91
CA ARG A 199 28.92 41.61 -5.93
C ARG A 199 30.40 41.51 -5.53
N GLY A 200 31.21 41.13 -6.51
CA GLY A 200 32.65 40.93 -6.38
C GLY A 200 33.44 42.18 -6.00
N ILE A 201 34.46 41.93 -5.18
CA ILE A 201 35.56 42.84 -4.87
C ILE A 201 36.45 42.95 -6.13
N ARG A 202 36.53 44.15 -6.71
CA ARG A 202 37.49 44.48 -7.77
C ARG A 202 38.90 44.51 -7.18
N ARG A 203 39.79 43.65 -7.67
CA ARG A 203 41.25 43.84 -7.54
C ARG A 203 41.78 44.42 -8.85
N THR A 204 42.19 45.68 -8.81
CA THR A 204 42.96 46.32 -9.87
C THR A 204 44.43 45.86 -9.76
N ARG A 205 45.00 45.36 -10.87
CA ARG A 205 46.45 45.19 -11.04
C ARG A 205 46.93 46.20 -12.09
N PRO A 206 48.03 46.94 -11.86
CA PRO A 206 48.51 47.95 -12.81
C PRO A 206 49.36 47.35 -13.94
N ALA A 207 49.40 48.09 -15.05
CA ALA A 207 50.01 47.77 -16.34
C ALA A 207 51.56 47.71 -16.34
N PRO A 208 52.19 47.06 -17.34
CA PRO A 208 53.64 46.85 -17.36
C PRO A 208 54.40 48.07 -17.90
N ARG A 209 55.55 48.37 -17.30
CA ARG A 209 56.57 49.25 -17.91
C ARG A 209 57.70 48.39 -18.49
N ARG A 210 58.06 48.68 -19.75
CA ARG A 210 59.34 48.31 -20.35
C ARG A 210 60.33 49.45 -20.09
N HIS A 211 61.42 49.13 -19.40
CA HIS A 211 62.82 49.47 -19.66
C HIS A 211 63.64 49.04 -18.44
#